data_AF-A0A1M4SWS3-F1
#
_entry.id   AF-A0A1M4SWS3-F1
#
_cell.length_a   1.000
_cell.length_b   1.000
_cell.length_c   1.000
_cell.angle_alpha   90.00
_cell.angle_beta   90.00
_cell.angle_gamma   90.00
#
_symmetry.space_group_name_H-M   'P 1'
#
loop_
_entity.id
_entity.type
_entity.pdbx_description
1 polymer ?
#
loop_
_entity_poly.entity_id
_entity_poly.type
_entity_poly.pdbx_seq_one_letter_code
_entity_poly.pdbx_strand_id
1 'polypeptide(L)'
;MKRIKYFKTIDFILHTIVPVILGCIIYITGDAHVLPMLLQNHLADGLWAYAFLSCILIIWDRKSNLTWIVLTIVISILFELFQYWHLVAGTGDLGDVVVYLLFFLLALQINQNPFYTDYYERF
;
A
#
# COMPACT_ATOMS: atom_id res chain seq x y z
N MET A 1 6.41 -18.89 20.21
CA MET A 1 6.47 -18.98 18.72
C MET A 1 5.12 -19.02 18.00
N LYS A 2 4.21 -19.98 18.25
CA LYS A 2 2.94 -20.08 17.47
C LYS A 2 2.05 -18.82 17.54
N ARG A 3 1.94 -18.18 18.70
CA ARG A 3 1.15 -16.95 18.89
C ARG A 3 1.67 -15.79 18.04
N ILE A 4 2.99 -15.56 18.03
CA ILE A 4 3.65 -14.50 17.22
C ILE A 4 3.35 -14.68 15.72
N LYS A 5 3.47 -15.93 15.22
CA LYS A 5 3.18 -16.23 13.82
C LYS A 5 1.72 -15.93 13.46
N TYR A 6 0.79 -16.22 14.37
CA TYR A 6 -0.64 -15.99 14.17
C TYR A 6 -0.98 -14.50 14.06
N PHE A 7 -0.38 -13.66 14.91
CA PHE A 7 -0.56 -12.20 14.85
C PHE A 7 0.05 -11.60 13.58
N LYS A 8 1.25 -12.01 13.18
CA LYS A 8 1.83 -11.63 11.88
C LYS A 8 0.93 -11.99 10.70
N THR A 9 0.32 -13.18 10.72
CA THR A 9 -0.61 -13.59 9.66
C THR A 9 -1.85 -12.69 9.60
N ILE A 10 -2.44 -12.37 10.76
CA ILE A 10 -3.60 -11.48 10.82
C ILE A 10 -3.23 -10.08 10.33
N ASP A 11 -2.12 -9.52 10.79
CA ASP A 11 -1.61 -8.22 10.35
C ASP A 11 -1.41 -8.19 8.83
N PHE A 12 -0.76 -9.22 8.28
CA PHE A 12 -0.53 -9.34 6.85
C PHE A 12 -1.85 -9.40 6.06
N ILE A 13 -2.83 -10.15 6.54
CA ILE A 13 -4.15 -10.22 5.91
C ILE A 13 -4.82 -8.84 5.93
N LEU A 14 -4.87 -8.18 7.09
CA LEU A 14 -5.57 -6.91 7.26
C LEU A 14 -4.93 -5.75 6.50
N HIS A 15 -3.60 -5.68 6.48
CA HIS A 15 -2.89 -4.53 5.92
C HIS A 15 -2.37 -4.76 4.49
N THR A 16 -2.34 -6.01 4.02
CA THR A 16 -1.88 -6.33 2.66
C THR A 16 -2.98 -6.97 1.82
N ILE A 17 -3.56 -8.10 2.25
CA ILE A 17 -4.51 -8.85 1.43
C ILE A 17 -5.84 -8.11 1.26
N VAL A 18 -6.41 -7.59 2.35
CA VAL A 18 -7.70 -6.89 2.32
C VAL A 18 -7.63 -5.64 1.41
N PRO A 19 -6.64 -4.73 1.55
CA PRO A 19 -6.56 -3.56 0.67
C PRO A 19 -6.34 -3.92 -0.80
N VAL A 20 -5.55 -4.97 -1.10
CA VAL A 20 -5.37 -5.46 -2.47
C VAL A 20 -6.69 -5.94 -3.07
N ILE A 21 -7.43 -6.78 -2.34
CA ILE A 21 -8.74 -7.29 -2.79
C ILE A 21 -9.72 -6.13 -2.98
N LEU A 22 -9.77 -5.18 -2.06
CA LEU A 22 -10.62 -3.99 -2.18
C LEU A 22 -10.28 -3.16 -3.41
N GLY A 23 -8.99 -2.92 -3.67
CA GLY A 23 -8.54 -2.25 -4.88
C GLY A 23 -8.95 -2.98 -6.15
N CYS A 24 -8.81 -4.32 -6.19
CA CYS A 24 -9.30 -5.13 -7.31
C CYS A 24 -10.82 -5.02 -7.50
N ILE A 25 -11.60 -5.03 -6.41
CA ILE A 25 -13.07 -4.87 -6.49
C ILE A 25 -13.40 -3.50 -7.06
N ILE A 26 -12.77 -2.42 -6.59
CA ILE A 26 -12.98 -1.06 -7.10
C ILE A 26 -12.67 -1.01 -8.59
N TYR A 27 -11.53 -1.58 -9.00
CA TYR A 27 -11.11 -1.60 -10.40
C TYR A 27 -12.09 -2.36 -11.31
N ILE A 28 -12.58 -3.53 -10.88
CA ILE A 28 -13.53 -4.35 -11.66
C ILE A 28 -14.93 -3.72 -11.71
N THR A 29 -15.34 -3.07 -10.63
CA THR A 29 -16.69 -2.47 -10.51
C THR A 29 -16.75 -1.01 -10.98
N GLY A 30 -15.63 -0.43 -11.40
CA GLY A 30 -15.51 0.99 -11.72
C GLY A 30 -16.61 1.51 -12.66
N ASP A 31 -16.96 0.76 -13.70
CA ASP A 31 -17.97 1.17 -14.67
C ASP A 31 -19.41 1.23 -14.11
N ALA A 32 -19.64 0.82 -12.87
CA ALA A 32 -20.97 0.80 -12.28
C ALA A 32 -21.50 2.19 -11.87
N HIS A 33 -20.72 3.28 -12.02
CA HIS A 33 -21.05 4.65 -11.57
C HIS A 33 -21.50 4.76 -10.10
N VAL A 34 -21.21 3.75 -9.28
CA VAL A 34 -21.61 3.70 -7.86
C VAL A 34 -20.74 4.61 -7.01
N LEU A 35 -19.51 4.90 -7.46
CA LEU A 35 -18.54 5.72 -6.73
C LEU A 35 -18.24 7.04 -7.46
N PRO A 36 -17.87 8.11 -6.73
CA PRO A 36 -17.36 9.32 -7.34
C PRO A 36 -16.13 9.04 -8.21
N MET A 37 -16.03 9.71 -9.35
CA MET A 37 -14.95 9.52 -10.34
C MET A 37 -13.53 9.60 -9.72
N LEU A 38 -13.33 10.50 -8.76
CA LEU A 38 -12.06 10.64 -8.03
C LEU A 38 -11.71 9.37 -7.23
N LEU A 39 -12.71 8.77 -6.58
CA LEU A 39 -12.53 7.54 -5.82
C LEU A 39 -12.28 6.36 -6.76
N GLN A 40 -13.01 6.32 -7.87
CA GLN A 40 -12.88 5.26 -8.85
C GLN A 40 -11.49 5.24 -9.51
N ASN A 41 -10.97 6.41 -9.88
CA ASN A 41 -9.75 6.50 -10.67
C ASN A 41 -8.48 6.33 -9.83
N HIS A 42 -8.49 6.68 -8.54
CA HIS A 42 -7.27 6.75 -7.74
C HIS A 42 -7.28 5.88 -6.48
N LEU A 43 -8.44 5.49 -5.96
CA LEU A 43 -8.50 4.80 -4.66
C LEU A 43 -7.87 3.40 -4.72
N ALA A 44 -8.06 2.68 -5.84
CA ALA A 44 -7.46 1.36 -6.02
C ALA A 44 -5.92 1.45 -5.93
N ASP A 45 -5.34 2.42 -6.63
CA ASP A 45 -3.91 2.72 -6.64
C ASP A 45 -3.38 3.10 -5.24
N GLY A 46 -4.10 3.96 -4.53
CA GLY A 46 -3.78 4.27 -3.14
C GLY A 46 -3.76 3.03 -2.24
N LEU A 47 -4.79 2.19 -2.32
CA LEU A 47 -4.89 0.95 -1.54
C LEU A 47 -3.75 -0.02 -1.83
N TRP A 48 -3.32 -0.11 -3.09
CA TRP A 48 -2.19 -0.94 -3.50
C TRP A 48 -0.86 -0.39 -2.99
N ALA A 49 -0.64 0.93 -3.05
CA ALA A 49 0.54 1.55 -2.45
C ALA A 49 0.61 1.32 -0.93
N TYR A 50 -0.52 1.50 -0.23
CA TYR A 50 -0.63 1.21 1.20
C TYR A 50 -0.29 -0.26 1.51
N ALA A 51 -0.85 -1.19 0.74
CA ALA A 51 -0.59 -2.62 0.91
C ALA A 51 0.88 -2.96 0.67
N PHE A 52 1.49 -2.37 -0.35
CA PHE A 52 2.88 -2.64 -0.71
C PHE A 52 3.84 -2.22 0.41
N LEU A 53 3.71 -0.99 0.92
CA LEU A 53 4.57 -0.54 2.01
C LEU A 53 4.27 -1.25 3.34
N SER A 54 3.00 -1.53 3.62
CA SER A 54 2.62 -2.31 4.81
C SER A 54 3.23 -3.71 4.79
N CYS A 55 3.23 -4.38 3.64
CA CYS A 55 3.87 -5.67 3.44
C CYS A 55 5.37 -5.61 3.77
N ILE A 56 6.08 -4.63 3.19
CA ILE A 56 7.53 -4.42 3.43
C ILE A 56 7.83 -4.17 4.91
N LEU A 57 7.00 -3.38 5.60
CA LEU A 57 7.17 -3.14 7.03
C LEU A 57 6.89 -4.41 7.85
N ILE A 58 5.83 -5.15 7.56
CA ILE A 58 5.45 -6.36 8.32
C ILE A 58 6.51 -7.46 8.17
N ILE A 59 7.06 -7.69 6.97
CA ILE A 59 8.10 -8.72 6.79
C ILE A 59 9.35 -8.40 7.62
N TRP A 60 9.69 -7.12 7.81
CA TRP A 60 10.79 -6.63 8.65
C TRP A 60 10.37 -6.26 10.07
N ASP A 61 9.35 -6.91 10.62
CA ASP A 61 8.94 -6.74 12.02
C ASP A 61 8.65 -5.27 12.38
N ARG A 62 8.13 -4.53 11.40
CA ARG A 62 7.82 -3.09 11.48
C ARG A 62 9.02 -2.22 11.83
N LYS A 63 10.24 -2.76 11.73
CA LYS A 63 11.47 -1.99 11.84
C LYS A 63 11.61 -1.10 10.62
N SER A 64 11.67 0.19 10.88
CA SER A 64 11.70 1.19 9.82
C SER A 64 13.05 1.18 9.13
N ASN A 65 13.12 0.54 7.97
CA ASN A 65 14.29 0.57 7.11
C ASN A 65 14.08 1.60 6.01
N LEU A 66 14.73 2.76 6.15
CA LEU A 66 14.60 3.88 5.22
C LEU A 66 14.90 3.48 3.79
N THR A 67 15.89 2.60 3.56
CA THR A 67 16.26 2.13 2.23
C THR A 67 15.08 1.45 1.54
N TRP A 68 14.39 0.54 2.24
CA TRP A 68 13.24 -0.16 1.68
C TRP A 68 12.05 0.77 1.46
N ILE A 69 11.78 1.68 2.42
CA ILE A 69 10.69 2.66 2.30
C ILE A 69 10.90 3.55 1.06
N VAL A 70 12.11 4.11 0.91
CA VAL A 70 12.45 4.96 -0.23
C VAL A 70 12.37 4.18 -1.54
N LEU A 71 12.86 2.94 -1.56
CA LEU A 71 12.83 2.10 -2.75
C LEU A 71 11.40 1.78 -3.19
N THR A 72 10.49 1.47 -2.25
CA THR A 72 9.06 1.29 -2.54
C THR A 72 8.44 2.54 -3.17
N ILE A 73 8.71 3.73 -2.60
CA ILE A 73 8.19 5.00 -3.12
C ILE A 73 8.74 5.28 -4.52
N VAL A 74 10.06 5.12 -4.71
CA VAL A 74 10.72 5.36 -6.00
C VAL A 74 10.18 4.42 -7.08
N ILE A 75 9.98 3.13 -6.77
CA ILE A 75 9.42 2.18 -7.73
C ILE A 75 8.02 2.58 -8.17
N SER A 76 7.14 3.00 -7.25
CA SER A 76 5.79 3.44 -7.61
C SER A 76 5.80 4.70 -8.48
N ILE A 77 6.67 5.67 -8.19
CA ILE A 77 6.82 6.88 -9.03
C ILE A 77 7.38 6.53 -10.41
N LEU A 78 8.37 5.63 -10.47
CA LEU A 78 8.94 5.19 -11.75
C LEU A 78 7.92 4.42 -12.60
N PHE A 79 6.99 3.70 -11.96
CA PHE A 79 5.93 3.00 -12.66
C PHE A 79 5.03 3.97 -13.42
N GLU A 80 4.57 5.05 -12.78
CA GLU A 80 3.81 6.13 -13.43
C GLU A 80 4.62 6.82 -14.53
N LEU A 81 5.90 7.09 -14.29
CA LEU A 81 6.77 7.70 -15.29
C LEU A 81 6.93 6.81 -16.54
N PHE A 82 7.01 5.50 -16.35
CA PHE A 82 7.07 4.55 -17.45
C PHE A 82 5.75 4.42 -18.21
N GLN A 83 4.61 4.55 -17.53
CA GLN A 83 3.31 4.64 -18.19
C GLN A 83 3.17 5.93 -19.01
N TYR A 84 3.64 7.06 -18.47
CA TYR A 84 3.68 8.35 -19.18
C TYR A 84 4.52 8.28 -20.47
N TRP A 85 5.64 7.54 -20.46
CA TRP A 85 6.46 7.28 -21.65
C TRP A 85 5.95 6.13 -22.54
N HIS A 86 4.79 5.56 -22.23
CA HIS A 86 4.20 4.41 -22.94
C HIS A 86 5.10 3.16 -22.98
N LEU A 87 6.04 3.03 -22.04
CA LEU A 87 6.86 1.83 -21.86
C LEU A 87 6.07 0.72 -21.17
N VAL A 88 5.07 1.10 -20.37
CA VAL A 88 4.13 0.22 -19.70
C VAL A 88 2.71 0.66 -20.07
N ALA A 89 1.77 -0.27 -20.17
CA ALA A 89 0.38 0.05 -20.42
C ALA A 89 -0.22 0.89 -19.27
N GLY A 90 -0.81 2.03 -19.60
CA GLY A 90 -1.38 2.97 -18.65
C GLY A 90 -1.39 4.40 -19.21
N THR A 91 -1.97 5.32 -18.44
CA THR A 91 -2.10 6.73 -18.86
C THR A 91 -0.99 7.62 -18.27
N GLY A 92 -0.39 7.21 -17.14
CA GLY A 92 0.61 7.99 -16.41
C GLY A 92 0.00 9.29 -15.87
N ASP A 93 -0.55 9.24 -14.65
CA ASP A 93 -1.22 10.40 -14.03
C ASP A 93 -0.43 10.92 -12.81
N LEU A 94 -0.13 12.22 -12.82
CA LEU A 94 0.49 12.87 -11.67
C LEU A 94 -0.41 12.84 -10.43
N GLY A 95 -1.73 12.72 -10.62
CA GLY A 95 -2.70 12.49 -9.54
C GLY A 95 -2.41 11.19 -8.78
N ASP A 96 -2.07 10.11 -9.48
CA ASP A 96 -1.76 8.80 -8.89
C ASP A 96 -0.49 8.86 -8.04
N VAL A 97 0.51 9.64 -8.47
CA VAL A 97 1.72 9.90 -7.67
C VAL A 97 1.37 10.54 -6.33
N VAL A 98 0.49 11.56 -6.32
CA VAL A 98 0.06 12.21 -5.07
C VAL A 98 -0.68 11.22 -4.17
N VAL A 99 -1.54 10.38 -4.76
CA VAL A 99 -2.33 9.39 -4.04
C VAL A 99 -1.44 8.30 -3.44
N TYR A 100 -0.45 7.81 -4.18
CA TYR A 100 0.58 6.89 -3.65
C TYR A 100 1.29 7.48 -2.44
N LEU A 101 1.76 8.73 -2.54
CA LEU A 101 2.45 9.39 -1.41
C LEU A 101 1.56 9.51 -0.17
N LEU A 102 0.29 9.87 -0.33
CA LEU A 102 -0.67 9.95 0.78
C LEU A 102 -0.89 8.58 1.44
N PHE A 103 -1.06 7.52 0.66
CA PHE A 103 -1.29 6.17 1.18
C PHE A 103 -0.02 5.53 1.74
N PHE A 104 1.16 5.88 1.24
CA PHE A 104 2.42 5.52 1.88
C PHE A 104 2.59 6.19 3.25
N LEU A 105 2.24 7.48 3.37
CA LEU A 105 2.22 8.16 4.67
C LEU A 105 1.23 7.49 5.64
N LEU A 106 0.05 7.13 5.15
CA LEU A 106 -0.93 6.38 5.94
C LEU A 106 -0.40 5.02 6.40
N ALA A 107 0.28 4.29 5.51
CA ALA A 107 0.92 3.02 5.85
C ALA A 107 1.98 3.22 6.93
N LEU A 108 2.85 4.23 6.82
CA LEU A 108 3.86 4.51 7.85
C LEU A 108 3.21 4.82 9.20
N GLN A 109 2.23 5.72 9.24
CA GLN A 109 1.55 6.11 10.48
C GLN A 109 0.86 4.94 11.18
N ILE A 110 0.15 4.10 10.43
CA ILE A 110 -0.54 2.95 11.01
C ILE A 110 0.47 1.88 11.45
N ASN A 111 1.45 1.58 10.61
CA ASN A 111 2.35 0.46 10.88
C ASN A 111 3.43 0.78 11.93
N GLN A 112 3.77 2.06 12.13
CA GLN A 112 4.69 2.54 13.17
C GLN A 112 3.97 2.94 14.47
N ASN A 113 2.65 2.73 14.57
CA ASN A 113 1.92 3.03 15.79
C ASN A 113 2.48 2.18 16.96
N PRO A 114 2.72 2.79 18.15
CA PRO A 114 3.21 2.11 19.34
C PRO A 114 2.50 0.81 19.70
N PHE A 115 1.18 0.74 19.43
CA PHE A 115 0.39 -0.47 19.63
C PHE A 115 0.98 -1.69 18.92
N TYR A 116 1.48 -1.49 17.69
CA TYR A 116 2.10 -2.56 16.92
C TYR A 116 3.58 -2.72 17.26
N THR A 117 4.36 -1.64 17.35
CA THR A 117 5.81 -1.74 17.60
C THR A 117 6.15 -2.36 18.96
N ASP A 118 5.46 -1.98 20.04
CA ASP A 118 5.67 -2.57 21.37
C ASP A 118 5.35 -4.07 21.40
N TYR A 119 4.46 -4.54 20.52
CA TYR A 119 4.10 -5.95 20.42
C TYR A 119 5.24 -6.79 19.82
N TYR A 120 5.97 -6.25 18.84
CA TYR A 120 7.11 -6.93 18.22
C TYR A 120 8.40 -6.82 19.04
N GLU A 121 8.53 -5.83 19.94
CA GLU A 121 9.71 -5.67 20.80
C GLU A 121 9.66 -6.46 22.12
N ARG A 122 8.47 -6.82 22.61
CA ARG A 122 8.30 -7.48 23.93
C ARG A 122 8.65 -8.98 23.93
N PHE A 123 9.01 -9.59 22.80
CA PHE A 123 9.21 -11.04 22.66
C PHE A 123 10.29 -11.39 21.64
#